data_AF-A0AAV8Z1U7-F1
#
_entry.id   AF-A0AAV8Z1U7-F1
#
_cell.length_a   1.000
_cell.length_b   1.000
_cell.length_c   1.000
_cell.angle_alpha   90.00
_cell.angle_beta   90.00
_cell.angle_gamma   90.00
#
_symmetry.space_group_name_H-M   'P 1'
#
loop_
_entity.id
_entity.type
_entity.pdbx_description
1 polymer ?
#
loop_
_entity_poly.entity_id
_entity_poly.type
_entity_poly.pdbx_seq_one_letter_code
_entity_poly.pdbx_strand_id
1 'polypeptide(L)'
;MCQQTWMLFLWALSLTDFAGGIVPEDAPLTLSDSHAYGRHHSISCTSFSEEEEAIRQNDKFSNPKYPYLPDDGNNIYPEDRERFPQRCSDRLENALEQIRRRQVAKQKILRLNGYSLHQQLRTAPYDMYVTDMKVRVPPSNAWVRVDRCRFNPRNSSLETRLLFNDLTISGKVNLFNELELQREPISPSPEDTCNMILRLRKAGIGFRTEPIRRERGQFNVRTDSHFVEPGFISVYAYGCEPRLRQHRRDSREEDEEMSREMEDVFLKGIRSLLTTYMQRELQPAIKETLMRNMGYTVSYGRRRK
;
A
#
# COMPACT_ATOMS: atom_id res chain seq x y z
N MET A 1 -29.15 9.68 42.63
CA MET A 1 -27.85 9.06 42.94
C MET A 1 -27.76 7.72 42.23
N CYS A 2 -27.07 7.64 41.08
CA CYS A 2 -26.35 6.46 40.55
C CYS A 2 -25.81 6.75 39.13
N GLN A 3 -24.73 7.53 38.99
CA GLN A 3 -24.01 7.69 37.71
C GLN A 3 -22.52 8.08 37.93
N GLN A 4 -21.77 7.31 38.70
CA GLN A 4 -20.31 7.52 38.82
C GLN A 4 -19.51 6.21 38.98
N THR A 5 -19.71 5.25 38.08
CA THR A 5 -18.91 4.00 38.12
C THR A 5 -18.32 3.57 36.78
N TRP A 6 -18.42 4.40 35.73
CA TRP A 6 -17.96 4.04 34.38
C TRP A 6 -16.62 4.67 33.97
N MET A 7 -16.03 5.57 34.75
CA MET A 7 -14.77 6.23 34.37
C MET A 7 -13.48 5.55 34.85
N LEU A 8 -13.54 4.53 35.69
CA LEU A 8 -12.33 3.87 36.22
C LEU A 8 -11.85 2.65 35.41
N PHE A 9 -12.63 2.16 34.45
CA PHE A 9 -12.23 0.97 33.67
C PHE A 9 -11.42 1.29 32.40
N LEU A 10 -11.35 2.55 31.97
CA LEU A 10 -10.60 2.95 30.76
C LEU A 10 -9.16 3.38 31.03
N TRP A 11 -8.72 3.47 32.29
CA TRP A 11 -7.34 3.82 32.64
C TRP A 11 -6.40 2.61 32.70
N ALA A 12 -6.91 1.38 32.78
CA ALA A 12 -6.11 0.18 33.03
C ALA A 12 -5.58 -0.55 31.78
N LEU A 13 -5.79 -0.02 30.56
CA LEU A 13 -5.33 -0.66 29.31
C LEU A 13 -4.25 0.14 28.56
N SER A 14 -3.62 1.14 29.19
CA SER A 14 -2.57 1.96 28.55
C SER A 14 -1.12 1.59 28.92
N LEU A 15 -0.90 0.50 29.68
CA LEU A 15 0.43 0.12 30.14
C LEU A 15 0.76 -1.33 29.74
N THR A 16 1.07 -1.53 28.46
CA THR A 16 2.09 -2.49 28.04
C THR A 16 2.53 -2.13 26.62
N ASP A 17 3.66 -1.44 26.48
CA ASP A 17 4.53 -1.71 25.35
C ASP A 17 5.98 -1.37 25.68
N PHE A 18 6.87 -2.15 25.06
CA PHE A 18 8.25 -1.81 24.75
C PHE A 18 9.29 -1.73 25.89
N ALA A 19 9.98 -2.85 26.08
CA ALA A 19 11.41 -2.84 26.37
C ALA A 19 12.12 -3.64 25.26
N GLY A 20 12.61 -2.92 24.25
CA GLY A 20 13.58 -3.41 23.27
C GLY A 20 14.98 -3.01 23.72
N GLY A 21 15.88 -3.99 23.87
CA GLY A 21 17.32 -3.78 24.04
C GLY A 21 18.05 -4.15 22.75
N ILE A 22 18.84 -3.21 22.24
CA ILE A 22 19.83 -3.36 21.17
C ILE A 22 21.18 -3.69 21.83
N VAL A 23 22.01 -4.54 21.20
CA VAL A 23 23.49 -4.40 21.01
C VAL A 23 24.04 -5.63 20.25
N PRO A 24 25.15 -5.50 19.48
CA PRO A 24 25.53 -6.38 18.37
C PRO A 24 26.78 -7.26 18.62
N GLU A 25 27.19 -7.95 17.54
CA GLU A 25 28.53 -8.43 17.18
C GLU A 25 29.07 -9.80 17.65
N ASP A 26 29.69 -10.45 16.65
CA ASP A 26 30.78 -11.43 16.65
C ASP A 26 30.56 -12.96 16.75
N ALA A 27 31.07 -13.62 15.70
CA ALA A 27 31.39 -15.04 15.54
C ALA A 27 32.65 -15.42 16.40
N PRO A 28 33.15 -16.69 16.52
CA PRO A 28 33.24 -17.71 15.47
C PRO A 28 33.09 -19.20 15.88
N LEU A 29 33.01 -20.02 14.81
CA LEU A 29 33.46 -21.42 14.58
C LEU A 29 34.13 -22.19 15.72
N THR A 30 33.77 -23.49 15.86
CA THR A 30 34.72 -24.63 15.85
C THR A 30 34.01 -25.99 15.66
N LEU A 31 34.55 -26.77 14.71
CA LEU A 31 34.77 -28.23 14.68
C LEU A 31 33.68 -29.23 15.12
N SER A 32 33.31 -30.14 14.20
CA SER A 32 33.97 -31.47 14.19
C SER A 32 33.64 -32.25 12.91
N ASP A 33 34.73 -32.71 12.29
CA ASP A 33 34.82 -33.69 11.20
C ASP A 33 34.26 -35.06 11.58
N SER A 34 33.76 -35.81 10.59
CA SER A 34 34.38 -37.09 10.18
C SER A 34 33.73 -37.70 8.92
N HIS A 35 34.56 -37.78 7.87
CA HIS A 35 34.81 -38.89 6.92
C HIS A 35 34.07 -40.22 7.16
N ALA A 36 33.87 -41.16 6.23
CA ALA A 36 34.00 -41.34 4.77
C ALA A 36 33.76 -42.86 4.52
N TYR A 37 33.67 -43.28 3.26
CA TYR A 37 33.59 -44.66 2.72
C TYR A 37 32.20 -45.34 2.83
N GLY A 38 31.58 -45.90 1.80
CA GLY A 38 32.04 -46.36 0.49
C GLY A 38 31.95 -47.89 0.41
N ARG A 39 30.94 -48.46 -0.28
CA ARG A 39 31.08 -49.71 -1.07
C ARG A 39 29.84 -50.11 -1.84
N HIS A 40 30.11 -50.47 -3.09
CA HIS A 40 29.29 -51.24 -4.02
C HIS A 40 28.85 -52.59 -3.43
N HIS A 41 27.66 -53.06 -3.81
CA HIS A 41 27.49 -54.41 -4.36
C HIS A 41 26.19 -54.54 -5.16
N SER A 42 26.35 -55.04 -6.39
CA SER A 42 25.36 -55.60 -7.31
C SER A 42 24.67 -56.86 -6.74
N ILE A 43 23.47 -57.21 -7.25
CA ILE A 43 23.16 -58.50 -7.94
C ILE A 43 21.64 -58.75 -8.12
N SER A 44 21.32 -59.10 -9.37
CA SER A 44 20.32 -59.99 -9.99
C SER A 44 18.81 -59.92 -9.76
N CYS A 45 18.16 -60.10 -10.92
CA CYS A 45 16.77 -60.42 -11.23
C CYS A 45 16.34 -61.82 -10.78
N THR A 46 15.03 -62.01 -10.58
CA THR A 46 14.32 -63.26 -10.88
C THR A 46 12.89 -62.96 -11.35
N SER A 47 12.48 -63.77 -12.34
CA SER A 47 11.23 -63.80 -13.10
C SER A 47 10.21 -64.82 -12.54
N PHE A 48 9.10 -65.00 -13.28
CA PHE A 48 7.98 -65.98 -13.17
C PHE A 48 6.77 -65.47 -12.37
N SER A 49 5.51 -65.65 -12.78
CA SER A 49 4.86 -66.14 -14.01
C SER A 49 3.34 -65.86 -13.91
N GLU A 50 2.67 -65.89 -15.06
CA GLU A 50 1.22 -65.75 -15.28
C GLU A 50 0.38 -66.82 -14.57
N GLU A 51 -0.87 -66.47 -14.21
CA GLU A 51 -2.03 -67.37 -14.26
C GLU A 51 -3.34 -66.54 -14.34
N GLU A 52 -4.01 -66.64 -15.49
CA GLU A 52 -5.47 -66.49 -15.70
C GLU A 52 -6.21 -67.44 -14.72
N GLU A 53 -7.39 -67.20 -14.18
CA GLU A 53 -8.68 -66.93 -14.82
C GLU A 53 -9.74 -66.78 -13.69
N ALA A 54 -10.83 -66.03 -13.93
CA ALA A 54 -12.22 -66.40 -13.59
C ALA A 54 -13.12 -65.19 -13.25
N ILE A 55 -14.06 -64.99 -14.16
CA ILE A 55 -15.20 -64.08 -14.14
C ILE A 55 -16.14 -64.42 -12.96
N ARG A 56 -16.49 -63.40 -12.16
CA ARG A 56 -17.76 -63.38 -11.42
C ARG A 56 -18.43 -62.02 -11.58
N GLN A 57 -19.41 -61.97 -12.48
CA GLN A 57 -20.42 -60.93 -12.58
C GLN A 57 -21.25 -60.91 -11.29
N ASN A 58 -21.39 -59.73 -10.68
CA ASN A 58 -22.52 -59.42 -9.81
C ASN A 58 -22.84 -57.93 -9.98
N ASP A 59 -23.71 -57.66 -10.94
CA ASP A 59 -24.42 -56.40 -11.09
C ASP A 59 -25.43 -56.24 -9.95
N LYS A 60 -25.25 -55.19 -9.14
CA LYS A 60 -26.34 -54.38 -8.54
C LYS A 60 -25.76 -53.39 -7.52
N PHE A 61 -25.12 -52.33 -8.01
CA PHE A 61 -25.21 -51.00 -7.40
C PHE A 61 -24.87 -49.98 -8.49
N SER A 62 -25.89 -49.49 -9.17
CA SER A 62 -25.79 -48.40 -10.13
C SER A 62 -25.44 -47.11 -9.38
N ASN A 63 -24.17 -46.73 -9.39
CA ASN A 63 -23.74 -45.40 -8.99
C ASN A 63 -24.04 -44.42 -10.15
N PRO A 64 -24.64 -43.25 -9.90
CA PRO A 64 -24.87 -42.27 -10.95
C PRO A 64 -23.55 -41.76 -11.52
N LYS A 65 -23.49 -41.74 -12.84
CA LYS A 65 -22.37 -41.32 -13.69
C LYS A 65 -22.06 -39.83 -13.43
N TYR A 66 -21.05 -39.54 -12.62
CA TYR A 66 -20.48 -38.20 -12.51
C TYR A 66 -19.74 -37.85 -13.82
N PRO A 67 -19.85 -36.61 -14.32
CA PRO A 67 -19.15 -36.20 -15.53
C PRO A 67 -17.64 -36.10 -15.25
N TYR A 68 -16.89 -36.83 -16.08
CA TYR A 68 -15.45 -36.87 -16.30
C TYR A 68 -14.63 -35.70 -15.69
N LEU A 69 -13.75 -36.05 -14.75
CA LEU A 69 -12.49 -35.33 -14.56
C LEU A 69 -11.44 -35.98 -15.48
N PRO A 70 -10.76 -35.22 -16.36
CA PRO A 70 -9.57 -35.72 -17.03
C PRO A 70 -8.42 -35.80 -16.04
N ASP A 71 -7.89 -37.01 -15.93
CA ASP A 71 -6.62 -37.35 -15.31
C ASP A 71 -5.47 -36.98 -16.26
N ASP A 72 -4.37 -36.51 -15.68
CA ASP A 72 -3.06 -36.19 -16.28
C ASP A 72 -2.93 -35.14 -17.40
N GLY A 73 -2.02 -34.19 -17.17
CA GLY A 73 -1.36 -33.44 -18.23
C GLY A 73 -1.22 -31.95 -17.95
N ASN A 74 0.02 -31.52 -17.80
CA ASN A 74 0.50 -30.15 -17.58
C ASN A 74 0.22 -29.19 -18.77
N ASN A 75 -1.00 -29.14 -19.30
CA ASN A 75 -1.36 -28.30 -20.43
C ASN A 75 -2.14 -27.06 -19.97
N ILE A 76 -1.42 -26.13 -19.36
CA ILE A 76 -1.87 -24.73 -19.30
C ILE A 76 -1.82 -24.22 -20.75
N TYR A 77 -2.99 -24.14 -21.38
CA TYR A 77 -3.13 -23.52 -22.70
C TYR A 77 -2.53 -22.11 -22.69
N PRO A 78 -1.75 -21.72 -23.73
CA PRO A 78 -1.18 -20.37 -23.83
C PRO A 78 -2.23 -19.25 -23.75
N GLU A 79 -3.45 -19.50 -24.22
CA GLU A 79 -4.57 -18.55 -24.18
C GLU A 79 -5.06 -18.20 -22.76
N ASP A 80 -4.99 -19.13 -21.81
CA ASP A 80 -5.40 -18.83 -20.44
C ASP A 80 -4.39 -17.92 -19.74
N ARG A 81 -3.10 -18.03 -20.08
CA ARG A 81 -2.02 -17.21 -19.51
C ARG A 81 -2.18 -15.72 -19.84
N GLU A 82 -2.82 -15.38 -20.95
CA GLU A 82 -3.14 -13.99 -21.36
C GLU A 82 -4.49 -13.47 -20.82
N ARG A 83 -5.44 -14.36 -20.46
CA ARG A 83 -6.71 -13.97 -19.80
C ARG A 83 -6.54 -13.53 -18.34
N PHE A 84 -5.58 -14.11 -17.62
CA PHE A 84 -5.35 -13.76 -16.21
C PHE A 84 -4.91 -12.29 -15.97
N PRO A 85 -3.99 -11.68 -16.75
CA PRO A 85 -3.61 -10.28 -16.55
C PRO A 85 -4.74 -9.29 -16.86
N GLN A 86 -5.61 -9.57 -17.85
CA GLN A 86 -6.78 -8.74 -18.13
C GLN A 86 -7.76 -8.74 -16.94
N ARG A 87 -8.05 -9.93 -16.38
CA ARG A 87 -8.92 -10.06 -15.20
C ARG A 87 -8.42 -9.33 -13.96
N CYS A 88 -7.10 -9.18 -13.79
CA CYS A 88 -6.58 -8.38 -12.69
C CYS A 88 -6.83 -6.89 -12.91
N SER A 89 -6.44 -6.39 -14.08
CA SER A 89 -6.51 -4.97 -14.42
C SER A 89 -7.96 -4.49 -14.34
N ASP A 90 -8.92 -5.26 -14.88
CA ASP A 90 -10.34 -4.96 -14.85
C ASP A 90 -10.89 -4.78 -13.43
N ARG A 91 -10.45 -5.61 -12.46
CA ARG A 91 -10.92 -5.53 -11.07
C ARG A 91 -10.42 -4.26 -10.39
N LEU A 92 -9.16 -3.92 -10.61
CA LEU A 92 -8.57 -2.70 -10.08
C LEU A 92 -9.21 -1.46 -10.73
N GLU A 93 -9.46 -1.49 -12.03
CA GLU A 93 -10.17 -0.42 -12.73
C GLU A 93 -11.61 -0.24 -12.21
N ASN A 94 -12.34 -1.35 -11.99
CA ASN A 94 -13.67 -1.31 -11.37
C ASN A 94 -13.63 -0.69 -9.96
N ALA A 95 -12.61 -1.00 -9.16
CA ALA A 95 -12.43 -0.40 -7.84
C ALA A 95 -12.09 1.10 -7.91
N LEU A 96 -11.24 1.51 -8.86
CA LEU A 96 -10.93 2.91 -9.13
C LEU A 96 -12.19 3.69 -9.56
N GLU A 97 -13.05 3.08 -10.36
CA GLU A 97 -14.33 3.65 -10.76
C GLU A 97 -15.29 3.81 -9.57
N GLN A 98 -15.33 2.85 -8.63
CA GLN A 98 -16.09 2.98 -7.39
C GLN A 98 -15.56 4.11 -6.50
N ILE A 99 -14.24 4.27 -6.38
CA ILE A 99 -13.62 5.42 -5.68
C ILE A 99 -14.09 6.72 -6.35
N ARG A 100 -13.97 6.80 -7.68
CA ARG A 100 -14.39 7.99 -8.44
C ARG A 100 -15.85 8.34 -8.19
N ARG A 101 -16.77 7.38 -8.31
CA ARG A 101 -18.21 7.60 -8.06
C ARG A 101 -18.48 8.13 -6.65
N ARG A 102 -17.80 7.58 -5.63
CA ARG A 102 -17.87 8.06 -4.25
C ARG A 102 -17.38 9.51 -4.11
N GLN A 103 -16.30 9.88 -4.82
CA GLN A 103 -15.75 11.23 -4.80
C GLN A 103 -16.63 12.24 -5.56
N VAL A 104 -17.14 11.88 -6.75
CA VAL A 104 -18.04 12.75 -7.53
C VAL A 104 -19.32 13.08 -6.74
N ALA A 105 -19.86 12.09 -6.01
CA ALA A 105 -21.02 12.29 -5.16
C ALA A 105 -20.75 13.22 -3.94
N LYS A 106 -19.49 13.35 -3.51
CA LYS A 106 -19.09 14.07 -2.28
C LYS A 106 -18.45 15.45 -2.52
N GLN A 107 -18.48 15.98 -3.75
CA GLN A 107 -17.74 17.15 -4.28
C GLN A 107 -16.51 16.69 -5.05
N LYS A 108 -16.32 17.17 -6.29
CA LYS A 108 -15.28 16.80 -7.29
C LYS A 108 -13.80 17.05 -6.85
N ILE A 109 -13.55 17.13 -5.55
CA ILE A 109 -12.28 17.43 -4.91
C ILE A 109 -12.04 16.33 -3.88
N LEU A 110 -10.95 15.58 -4.05
CA LEU A 110 -10.50 14.65 -3.02
C LEU A 110 -9.87 15.49 -1.91
N ARG A 111 -10.60 15.62 -0.80
CA ARG A 111 -10.08 16.30 0.39
C ARG A 111 -9.24 15.33 1.20
N LEU A 112 -7.98 15.68 1.45
CA LEU A 112 -7.11 14.96 2.36
C LEU A 112 -7.33 15.45 3.81
N ASN A 113 -8.60 15.68 4.18
CA ASN A 113 -8.98 16.19 5.49
C ASN A 113 -8.54 15.21 6.60
N GLY A 114 -7.89 15.72 7.63
CA GLY A 114 -7.34 14.92 8.74
C GLY A 114 -5.86 14.56 8.58
N TYR A 115 -5.25 14.94 7.46
CA TYR A 115 -3.82 14.89 7.27
C TYR A 115 -3.28 16.32 7.33
N SER A 116 -2.59 16.68 8.41
CA SER A 116 -1.76 17.89 8.47
C SER A 116 -0.29 17.47 8.41
N LEU A 117 0.49 18.15 7.59
CA LEU A 117 1.94 17.96 7.57
C LEU A 117 2.56 18.96 8.53
N HIS A 118 3.46 18.48 9.39
CA HIS A 118 4.26 19.31 10.28
C HIS A 118 5.74 18.98 10.05
N GLN A 119 6.56 20.00 9.86
CA GLN A 119 8.00 19.85 9.66
C GLN A 119 8.71 21.14 10.07
N GLN A 120 9.71 21.04 10.94
CA GLN A 120 10.62 22.13 11.21
C GLN A 120 11.55 22.33 10.02
N LEU A 121 11.73 23.58 9.59
CA LEU A 121 12.66 23.96 8.54
C LEU A 121 14.10 23.91 9.07
N ARG A 122 15.03 23.50 8.23
CA ARG A 122 16.47 23.45 8.54
C ARG A 122 17.16 24.76 8.21
N THR A 123 16.67 25.46 7.18
CA THR A 123 17.25 26.72 6.72
C THR A 123 16.88 27.90 7.62
N ALA A 124 15.83 27.77 8.43
CA ALA A 124 15.32 28.83 9.29
C ALA A 124 14.61 28.25 10.52
N PRO A 125 14.56 28.99 11.66
CA PRO A 125 13.91 28.54 12.90
C PRO A 125 12.37 28.65 12.84
N TYR A 126 11.78 28.06 11.79
CA TYR A 126 10.35 28.06 11.54
C TYR A 126 9.78 26.64 11.51
N ASP A 127 8.62 26.48 12.12
CA ASP A 127 7.78 25.30 12.01
C ASP A 127 6.78 25.48 10.87
N MET A 128 6.82 24.57 9.90
CA MET A 128 5.95 24.56 8.74
C MET A 128 4.76 23.63 8.96
N TYR A 129 3.56 24.17 8.83
CA TYR A 129 2.30 23.43 8.87
C TYR A 129 1.56 23.53 7.55
N VAL A 130 1.26 22.38 6.95
CA VAL A 130 0.44 22.30 5.73
C VAL A 130 -0.97 21.82 6.07
N THR A 131 -1.95 22.65 5.74
CA THR A 131 -3.39 22.41 5.96
C THR A 131 -4.17 22.51 4.65
N ASP A 132 -5.46 22.18 4.71
CA ASP A 132 -6.40 22.33 3.58
C ASP A 132 -5.97 21.66 2.28
N MET A 133 -5.23 20.55 2.37
CA MET A 133 -4.76 19.80 1.22
C MET A 133 -5.93 19.21 0.42
N LYS A 134 -5.97 19.57 -0.86
CA LYS A 134 -7.05 19.24 -1.80
C LYS A 134 -6.44 18.75 -3.10
N VAL A 135 -6.88 17.60 -3.58
CA VAL A 135 -6.49 17.06 -4.88
C VAL A 135 -7.63 17.33 -5.86
N ARG A 136 -7.35 18.11 -6.90
CA ARG A 136 -8.28 18.37 -8.00
C ARG A 136 -8.26 17.15 -8.93
N VAL A 137 -9.34 16.39 -8.93
CA VAL A 137 -9.51 15.24 -9.82
C VAL A 137 -10.01 15.73 -11.19
N PRO A 138 -9.33 15.43 -12.31
CA PRO A 138 -9.81 15.77 -13.63
C PRO A 138 -11.21 15.19 -13.89
N PRO A 139 -12.10 15.90 -14.61
CA PRO A 139 -13.45 15.42 -14.91
C PRO A 139 -13.48 14.23 -15.88
N SER A 140 -12.36 13.95 -16.58
CA SER A 140 -12.23 12.80 -17.46
C SER A 140 -12.29 11.48 -16.70
N ASN A 141 -12.88 10.45 -17.31
CA ASN A 141 -12.95 9.10 -16.75
C ASN A 141 -11.57 8.48 -16.47
N ALA A 142 -10.51 9.01 -17.07
CA ALA A 142 -9.15 8.47 -17.01
C ALA A 142 -8.23 9.15 -15.97
N TRP A 143 -8.75 9.69 -14.86
CA TRP A 143 -7.91 10.37 -13.85
C TRP A 143 -6.78 9.46 -13.28
N VAL A 144 -7.06 8.16 -13.16
CA VAL A 144 -6.09 7.09 -12.86
C VAL A 144 -6.34 5.92 -13.80
N ARG A 145 -5.28 5.24 -14.21
CA ARG A 145 -5.35 3.97 -14.96
C ARG A 145 -4.40 2.94 -14.38
N VAL A 146 -4.73 1.66 -14.60
CA VAL A 146 -3.83 0.56 -14.30
C VAL A 146 -2.83 0.44 -15.45
N ASP A 147 -1.56 0.70 -15.16
CA ASP A 147 -0.47 0.59 -16.14
C ASP A 147 0.08 -0.84 -16.19
N ARG A 148 0.14 -1.50 -15.03
CA ARG A 148 0.58 -2.88 -14.91
C ARG A 148 -0.22 -3.58 -13.83
N CYS A 149 -0.66 -4.81 -14.12
CA CYS A 149 -0.95 -5.78 -13.07
C CYS A 149 -0.39 -7.14 -13.45
N ARG A 150 0.40 -7.73 -12.55
CA ARG A 150 1.01 -9.04 -12.74
C ARG A 150 0.97 -9.85 -11.46
N PHE A 151 0.43 -11.07 -11.56
CA PHE A 151 0.57 -12.08 -10.52
C PHE A 151 1.79 -12.94 -10.77
N ASN A 152 2.60 -13.15 -9.74
CA ASN A 152 3.73 -14.08 -9.76
C ASN A 152 3.38 -15.31 -8.92
N PRO A 153 3.21 -16.50 -9.54
CA PRO A 153 2.83 -17.70 -8.82
C PRO A 153 3.93 -18.22 -7.90
N ARG A 154 5.22 -17.92 -8.17
CA ARG A 154 6.35 -18.49 -7.41
C ARG A 154 6.36 -18.07 -5.94
N ASN A 155 6.03 -16.81 -5.68
CA ASN A 155 5.97 -16.24 -4.34
C ASN A 155 4.54 -15.83 -3.95
N SER A 156 3.53 -16.19 -4.75
CA SER A 156 2.14 -15.76 -4.57
C SER A 156 2.03 -14.24 -4.37
N SER A 157 2.74 -13.45 -5.18
CA SER A 157 2.74 -11.99 -5.08
C SER A 157 1.97 -11.34 -6.22
N LEU A 158 1.35 -10.21 -5.92
CA LEU A 158 0.69 -9.36 -6.90
C LEU A 158 1.46 -8.03 -7.00
N GLU A 159 1.99 -7.74 -8.18
CA GLU A 159 2.61 -6.47 -8.51
C GLU A 159 1.63 -5.66 -9.35
N THR A 160 1.35 -4.43 -8.91
CA THR A 160 0.43 -3.52 -9.62
C THR A 160 1.04 -2.14 -9.69
N ARG A 161 0.78 -1.42 -10.79
CA ARG A 161 1.26 -0.06 -11.01
C ARG A 161 0.12 0.77 -11.55
N LEU A 162 -0.15 1.87 -10.87
CA LEU A 162 -1.11 2.87 -11.29
C LEU A 162 -0.38 4.07 -11.86
N LEU A 163 -0.96 4.68 -12.88
CA LEU A 163 -0.50 5.95 -13.42
C LEU A 163 -1.63 6.97 -13.34
N PHE A 164 -1.27 8.14 -12.83
CA PHE A 164 -2.08 9.34 -12.83
C PHE A 164 -1.75 10.14 -14.10
N ASN A 165 -2.76 10.76 -14.70
CA ASN A 165 -2.56 11.65 -15.84
C ASN A 165 -1.89 12.96 -15.39
N ASP A 166 -2.73 13.92 -15.01
CA ASP A 166 -2.33 15.23 -14.48
C ASP A 166 -3.03 15.44 -13.14
N LEU A 167 -2.24 15.54 -12.07
CA LEU A 167 -2.75 15.87 -10.75
C LEU A 167 -2.38 17.31 -10.40
N THR A 168 -3.34 18.03 -9.82
CA THR A 168 -3.10 19.33 -9.20
C THR A 168 -3.52 19.24 -7.75
N ILE A 169 -2.57 19.45 -6.85
CA ILE A 169 -2.76 19.43 -5.40
C ILE A 169 -2.54 20.85 -4.90
N SER A 170 -3.48 21.36 -4.11
CA SER A 170 -3.36 22.65 -3.45
C SER A 170 -3.36 22.46 -1.95
N GLY A 171 -2.56 23.25 -1.22
CA GLY A 171 -2.58 23.30 0.24
C GLY A 171 -2.26 24.71 0.74
N LYS A 172 -2.64 24.99 1.98
CA LYS A 172 -2.24 26.21 2.69
C LYS A 172 -1.05 25.88 3.59
N VAL A 173 -0.02 26.70 3.53
CA VAL A 173 1.17 26.60 4.35
C VAL A 173 1.18 27.74 5.34
N ASN A 174 1.38 27.42 6.61
CA ASN A 174 1.50 28.38 7.70
C ASN A 174 2.86 28.16 8.35
N LEU A 175 3.61 29.25 8.52
CA LEU A 175 4.90 29.24 9.20
C LEU A 175 4.71 29.83 10.60
N PHE A 176 5.27 29.17 11.60
CA PHE A 176 5.31 29.65 12.97
C PHE A 176 6.75 29.74 13.43
N ASN A 177 7.06 30.79 14.18
CA ASN A 177 8.35 30.93 14.79
C ASN A 177 8.40 30.15 16.10
N GLU A 178 9.45 29.37 16.26
CA GLU A 178 9.68 28.53 17.44
C GLU A 178 9.62 29.35 18.74
N LEU A 179 10.04 30.62 18.69
CA LEU A 179 10.06 31.53 19.84
C LEU A 179 8.66 32.04 20.24
N GLU A 180 7.72 32.13 19.29
CA GLU A 180 6.36 32.61 19.58
C GLU A 180 5.45 31.50 20.11
N LEU A 181 5.72 30.25 19.73
CA LEU A 181 5.00 29.07 20.24
C LEU A 181 5.21 28.82 21.74
N GLN A 182 6.24 29.42 22.34
CA GLN A 182 6.60 29.26 23.75
C GLN A 182 6.00 30.33 24.68
N ARG A 183 5.27 31.34 24.15
CA ARG A 183 4.71 32.44 24.97
C ARG A 183 3.21 32.26 25.20
N GLU A 184 2.77 32.19 26.46
CA GLU A 184 1.36 32.29 26.86
C GLU A 184 0.88 33.76 26.91
N PRO A 185 -0.37 34.08 26.50
CA PRO A 185 -1.42 33.17 26.03
C PRO A 185 -1.27 32.80 24.55
N ILE A 186 -1.35 31.50 24.28
CA ILE A 186 -1.03 30.86 23.00
C ILE A 186 -2.23 31.01 22.03
N SER A 187 -2.30 32.12 21.31
CA SER A 187 -2.99 32.16 20.02
C SER A 187 -1.97 32.53 18.94
N PRO A 188 -1.02 31.62 18.60
CA PRO A 188 0.02 31.91 17.66
C PRO A 188 -0.65 32.19 16.32
N SER A 189 -0.65 33.46 15.92
CA SER A 189 -0.97 33.80 14.53
C SER A 189 0.23 33.36 13.71
N PRO A 190 0.03 32.67 12.58
CA PRO A 190 1.16 32.35 11.72
C PRO A 190 1.85 33.63 11.29
N GLU A 191 3.19 33.64 11.34
CA GLU A 191 3.98 34.80 10.93
C GLU A 191 3.76 35.06 9.45
N ASP A 192 3.83 33.98 8.65
CA ASP A 192 3.57 33.99 7.22
C ASP A 192 2.58 32.88 6.84
N THR A 193 1.68 33.20 5.90
CA THR A 193 0.80 32.20 5.29
C THR A 193 0.91 32.25 3.77
N CYS A 194 1.05 31.09 3.15
CA CYS A 194 1.21 30.92 1.71
C CYS A 194 0.21 29.89 1.19
N ASN A 195 -0.25 30.04 -0.03
CA ASN A 195 -0.93 28.96 -0.75
C ASN A 195 0.06 28.29 -1.69
N MET A 196 0.14 26.97 -1.63
CA MET A 196 1.02 26.19 -2.51
C MET A 196 0.20 25.31 -3.43
N ILE A 197 0.62 25.25 -4.69
CA ILE A 197 0.09 24.34 -5.71
C ILE A 197 1.22 23.46 -6.22
N LEU A 198 1.01 22.15 -6.14
CA LEU A 198 1.85 21.13 -6.75
C LEU A 198 1.12 20.54 -7.95
N ARG A 199 1.76 20.55 -9.12
CA ARG A 199 1.30 19.84 -10.31
C ARG A 199 2.24 18.69 -10.62
N LEU A 200 1.66 17.50 -10.77
CA LEU A 200 2.37 16.27 -11.10
C LEU A 200 1.83 15.74 -12.43
N ARG A 201 2.72 15.41 -13.37
CA ARG A 201 2.34 14.73 -14.62
C ARG A 201 2.99 13.37 -14.71
N LYS A 202 2.21 12.36 -15.13
CA LYS A 202 2.67 10.97 -15.22
C LYS A 202 3.20 10.42 -13.90
N ALA A 203 2.71 10.92 -12.76
CA ALA A 203 2.99 10.32 -11.46
C ALA A 203 2.37 8.92 -11.42
N GLY A 204 2.88 8.05 -10.54
CA GLY A 204 2.28 6.75 -10.33
C GLY A 204 2.43 6.26 -8.90
N ILE A 205 1.74 5.17 -8.59
CA ILE A 205 1.94 4.42 -7.35
C ILE A 205 2.03 2.94 -7.71
N GLY A 206 3.08 2.29 -7.23
CA GLY A 206 3.23 0.85 -7.31
C GLY A 206 2.81 0.19 -6.01
N PHE A 207 2.19 -0.98 -6.11
CA PHE A 207 1.87 -1.84 -4.98
C PHE A 207 2.45 -3.23 -5.20
N ARG A 208 3.00 -3.79 -4.12
CA ARG A 208 3.46 -5.17 -4.04
C ARG A 208 2.73 -5.84 -2.89
N THR A 209 1.94 -6.85 -3.20
CA THR A 209 1.10 -7.54 -2.21
C THR A 209 1.47 -9.00 -2.11
N GLU A 210 1.64 -9.46 -0.87
CA GLU A 210 2.03 -10.83 -0.53
C GLU A 210 1.16 -11.33 0.63
N PRO A 211 0.87 -12.64 0.70
CA PRO A 211 0.14 -13.21 1.83
C PRO A 211 0.97 -13.15 3.12
N ILE A 212 0.34 -12.75 4.23
CA ILE A 212 0.88 -12.95 5.58
C ILE A 212 0.39 -14.33 6.03
N ARG A 213 1.28 -15.13 6.64
CA ARG A 213 1.08 -16.55 7.02
C ARG A 213 -0.39 -16.96 7.27
N ARG A 214 -0.75 -18.09 6.68
CA ARG A 214 -2.11 -18.66 6.70
C ARG A 214 -2.41 -19.31 8.05
N GLU A 215 -2.84 -18.55 9.05
CA GLU A 215 -3.34 -19.13 10.29
C GLU A 215 -4.87 -19.10 10.33
N ARG A 216 -5.47 -20.29 10.50
CA ARG A 216 -6.88 -20.53 10.85
C ARG A 216 -7.91 -19.72 10.05
N GLY A 217 -8.01 -19.98 8.75
CA GLY A 217 -9.13 -19.51 7.92
C GLY A 217 -9.20 -18.00 7.66
N GLN A 218 -8.30 -17.20 8.24
CA GLN A 218 -8.19 -15.77 7.96
C GLN A 218 -7.07 -15.53 6.95
N PHE A 219 -7.42 -14.89 5.83
CA PHE A 219 -6.46 -14.52 4.81
C PHE A 219 -6.01 -13.07 5.02
N ASN A 220 -4.79 -12.89 5.50
CA ASN A 220 -4.16 -11.58 5.69
C ASN A 220 -3.14 -11.32 4.57
N VAL A 221 -3.02 -10.06 4.16
CA VAL A 221 -2.10 -9.64 3.11
C VAL A 221 -1.25 -8.49 3.59
N ARG A 222 0.04 -8.52 3.28
CA ARG A 222 0.94 -7.37 3.38
C ARG A 222 0.91 -6.69 2.03
N THR A 223 0.63 -5.39 2.01
CA THR A 223 0.72 -4.57 0.80
C THR A 223 1.73 -3.48 1.07
N ASP A 224 2.83 -3.52 0.35
CA ASP A 224 3.84 -2.47 0.36
C ASP A 224 3.53 -1.54 -0.81
N SER A 225 3.58 -0.23 -0.57
CA SER A 225 3.29 0.80 -1.57
C SER A 225 4.50 1.70 -1.77
N HIS A 226 4.72 2.15 -3.00
CA HIS A 226 5.78 3.10 -3.32
C HIS A 226 5.32 4.11 -4.36
N PHE A 227 5.77 5.35 -4.20
CA PHE A 227 5.50 6.41 -5.15
C PHE A 227 6.42 6.25 -6.37
N VAL A 228 5.85 6.35 -7.57
CA VAL A 228 6.59 6.34 -8.83
C VAL A 228 6.82 7.78 -9.26
N GLU A 229 8.08 8.11 -9.51
CA GLU A 229 8.46 9.46 -9.89
C GLU A 229 7.74 9.95 -11.16
N PRO A 230 7.17 11.16 -11.12
CA PRO A 230 6.50 11.76 -12.27
C PRO A 230 7.52 12.18 -13.33
N GLY A 231 7.07 12.24 -14.58
CA GLY A 231 7.88 12.80 -15.66
C GLY A 231 8.00 14.33 -15.61
N PHE A 232 7.17 14.99 -14.81
CA PHE A 232 7.22 16.44 -14.60
C PHE A 232 6.65 16.83 -13.23
N ILE A 233 7.34 17.74 -12.54
CA ILE A 233 6.96 18.34 -11.27
C ILE A 233 7.01 19.85 -11.42
N SER A 234 5.98 20.53 -10.94
CA SER A 234 6.06 21.98 -10.73
C SER A 234 5.36 22.37 -9.44
N VAL A 235 6.07 23.12 -8.60
CA VAL A 235 5.56 23.69 -7.36
C VAL A 235 5.51 25.20 -7.52
N TYR A 236 4.42 25.81 -7.02
CA TYR A 236 4.26 27.25 -7.04
C TYR A 236 3.64 27.71 -5.72
N ALA A 237 4.27 28.72 -5.10
CA ALA A 237 3.71 29.43 -3.96
C ALA A 237 3.08 30.76 -4.43
N TYR A 238 1.94 31.13 -3.86
CA TYR A 238 1.25 32.39 -4.15
C TYR A 238 0.46 32.88 -2.95
N GLY A 239 0.14 34.18 -2.94
CA GLY A 239 -0.59 34.80 -1.83
C GLY A 239 0.17 34.69 -0.51
N CYS A 240 1.50 34.68 -0.56
CA CYS A 240 2.35 34.75 0.61
C CYS A 240 2.28 36.15 1.20
N GLU A 241 1.67 36.29 2.37
CA GLU A 241 1.58 37.56 3.09
C GLU A 241 2.85 37.73 3.93
N PRO A 242 3.70 38.74 3.66
CA PRO A 242 4.96 38.88 4.35
C PRO A 242 4.78 39.81 5.55
N ARG A 243 4.83 39.28 6.77
CA ARG A 243 5.04 40.16 7.95
C ARG A 243 6.51 40.43 8.22
N LEU A 244 7.42 39.70 7.56
CA LEU A 244 8.86 39.74 7.83
C LEU A 244 9.74 40.38 6.75
N ARG A 245 9.20 40.66 5.55
CA ARG A 245 10.01 41.24 4.44
C ARG A 245 10.52 42.66 4.71
N GLN A 246 10.15 43.27 5.83
CA GLN A 246 10.53 44.65 6.14
C GLN A 246 11.89 44.78 6.86
N HIS A 247 12.50 43.69 7.35
CA HIS A 247 13.72 43.80 8.17
C HIS A 247 15.00 43.13 7.65
N ARG A 248 15.02 42.45 6.49
CA ARG A 248 16.24 41.80 5.98
C ARG A 248 16.50 42.18 4.52
N ARG A 249 17.24 43.28 4.32
CA ARG A 249 17.68 43.76 3.00
C ARG A 249 18.89 43.00 2.44
N ASP A 250 19.40 41.99 3.15
CA ASP A 250 20.74 41.42 2.89
C ASP A 250 20.79 39.89 2.68
N SER A 251 19.66 39.18 2.52
CA SER A 251 19.73 37.72 2.36
C SER A 251 18.69 37.12 1.39
N ARG A 252 18.73 37.59 0.15
CA ARG A 252 17.99 36.95 -0.97
C ARG A 252 18.30 35.45 -1.12
N GLU A 253 19.52 35.04 -0.81
CA GLU A 253 19.95 33.64 -0.93
C GLU A 253 19.29 32.74 0.13
N GLU A 254 19.15 33.22 1.37
CA GLU A 254 18.45 32.49 2.46
C GLU A 254 16.96 32.30 2.13
N ASP A 255 16.31 33.33 1.56
CA ASP A 255 14.91 33.26 1.13
C ASP A 255 14.70 32.21 0.03
N GLU A 256 15.65 32.09 -0.91
CA GLU A 256 15.60 31.06 -1.96
C GLU A 256 15.81 29.65 -1.41
N GLU A 257 16.76 29.49 -0.48
CA GLU A 257 17.03 28.19 0.16
C GLU A 257 15.82 27.71 0.97
N MET A 258 15.24 28.61 1.76
CA MET A 258 14.01 28.34 2.52
C MET A 258 12.84 28.00 1.60
N SER A 259 12.70 28.71 0.48
CA SER A 259 11.65 28.43 -0.50
C SER A 259 11.80 27.03 -1.10
N ARG A 260 13.01 26.61 -1.44
CA ARG A 260 13.29 25.26 -1.95
C ARG A 260 12.99 24.19 -0.90
N GLU A 261 13.37 24.43 0.36
CA GLU A 261 13.05 23.50 1.45
C GLU A 261 11.52 23.36 1.63
N MET A 262 10.78 24.47 1.62
CA MET A 262 9.31 24.43 1.70
C MET A 262 8.69 23.62 0.55
N GLU A 263 9.21 23.77 -0.67
CA GLU A 263 8.76 22.98 -1.84
C GLU A 263 9.04 21.48 -1.66
N ASP A 264 10.23 21.12 -1.17
CA ASP A 264 10.63 19.74 -0.93
C ASP A 264 9.80 19.07 0.17
N VAL A 265 9.56 19.79 1.27
CA VAL A 265 8.72 19.33 2.37
C VAL A 265 7.29 19.09 1.88
N PHE A 266 6.73 20.06 1.14
CA PHE A 266 5.39 19.95 0.56
C PHE A 266 5.27 18.74 -0.38
N LEU A 267 6.25 18.56 -1.27
CA LEU A 267 6.29 17.44 -2.21
C LEU A 267 6.41 16.09 -1.48
N LYS A 268 7.32 15.98 -0.50
CA LYS A 268 7.53 14.75 0.29
C LYS A 268 6.28 14.38 1.08
N GLY A 269 5.63 15.37 1.72
CA GLY A 269 4.38 15.18 2.43
C GLY A 269 3.27 14.66 1.51
N ILE A 270 3.06 15.31 0.36
CA ILE A 270 2.03 14.88 -0.60
C ILE A 270 2.31 13.49 -1.16
N ARG A 271 3.57 13.15 -1.47
CA ARG A 271 3.96 11.80 -1.92
C ARG A 271 3.54 10.75 -0.90
N SER A 272 3.84 10.97 0.38
CA SER A 272 3.47 10.05 1.48
C SER A 272 1.95 9.93 1.63
N LEU A 273 1.23 11.06 1.62
CA LEU A 273 -0.21 11.10 1.80
C LEU A 273 -0.98 10.43 0.65
N LEU A 274 -0.63 10.73 -0.60
CA LEU A 274 -1.25 10.11 -1.77
C LEU A 274 -1.01 8.60 -1.78
N THR A 275 0.22 8.18 -1.47
CA THR A 275 0.59 6.76 -1.43
C THR A 275 -0.23 6.02 -0.37
N THR A 276 -0.28 6.55 0.85
CA THR A 276 -1.04 5.97 1.96
C THR A 276 -2.54 5.94 1.68
N TYR A 277 -3.09 7.03 1.13
CA TYR A 277 -4.51 7.13 0.77
C TYR A 277 -4.89 6.06 -0.26
N MET A 278 -4.14 5.98 -1.36
CA MET A 278 -4.44 5.04 -2.44
C MET A 278 -4.25 3.59 -2.00
N GLN A 279 -3.22 3.31 -1.18
CA GLN A 279 -3.04 2.00 -0.58
C GLN A 279 -4.26 1.59 0.24
N ARG A 280 -4.77 2.48 1.11
CA ARG A 280 -5.93 2.20 1.96
C ARG A 280 -7.21 1.98 1.16
N GLU A 281 -7.47 2.82 0.15
CA GLU A 281 -8.69 2.70 -0.66
C GLU A 281 -8.70 1.47 -1.57
N LEU A 282 -7.54 1.07 -2.10
CA LEU A 282 -7.42 -0.05 -3.03
C LEU A 282 -7.12 -1.39 -2.35
N GLN A 283 -6.74 -1.38 -1.07
CA GLN A 283 -6.45 -2.59 -0.31
C GLN A 283 -7.51 -3.69 -0.49
N PRO A 284 -8.83 -3.42 -0.46
CA PRO A 284 -9.84 -4.47 -0.66
C PRO A 284 -9.76 -5.12 -2.04
N ALA A 285 -9.62 -4.31 -3.09
CA ALA A 285 -9.57 -4.79 -4.48
C ALA A 285 -8.28 -5.54 -4.77
N ILE A 286 -7.15 -5.05 -4.26
CA ILE A 286 -5.84 -5.70 -4.38
C ILE A 286 -5.86 -7.06 -3.65
N LYS A 287 -6.38 -7.09 -2.42
CA LYS A 287 -6.53 -8.32 -1.62
C LYS A 287 -7.39 -9.34 -2.35
N GLU A 288 -8.57 -8.93 -2.82
CA GLU A 288 -9.49 -9.80 -3.55
C GLU A 288 -8.86 -10.37 -4.82
N THR A 289 -8.13 -9.53 -5.56
CA THR A 289 -7.47 -9.92 -6.79
C THR A 289 -6.37 -10.94 -6.53
N LEU A 290 -5.57 -10.74 -5.49
CA LEU A 290 -4.58 -11.72 -5.05
C LEU A 290 -5.25 -13.04 -4.62
N MET A 291 -6.30 -12.98 -3.80
CA MET A 291 -7.07 -14.15 -3.34
C MET A 291 -7.57 -14.99 -4.51
N ARG A 292 -8.25 -14.37 -5.47
CA ARG A 292 -8.78 -15.08 -6.64
C ARG A 292 -7.68 -15.65 -7.53
N ASN A 293 -6.54 -14.97 -7.66
CA ASN A 293 -5.40 -15.49 -8.44
C ASN A 293 -4.70 -16.67 -7.78
N MET A 294 -4.82 -16.85 -6.46
CA MET A 294 -4.41 -18.08 -5.77
C MET A 294 -5.52 -19.15 -5.71
N GLY A 295 -6.68 -18.93 -6.35
CA GLY A 295 -7.77 -19.89 -6.41
C GLY A 295 -8.82 -19.78 -5.28
N TYR A 296 -8.76 -18.75 -4.42
CA TYR A 296 -9.78 -18.57 -3.40
C TYR A 296 -11.07 -17.96 -3.96
N THR A 297 -12.22 -18.50 -3.54
CA THR A 297 -13.54 -17.91 -3.78
C THR A 297 -13.84 -16.85 -2.72
N VAL A 298 -14.11 -15.62 -3.14
CA VAL A 298 -14.43 -14.53 -2.21
C VAL A 298 -15.95 -14.48 -2.02
N SER A 299 -16.40 -14.81 -0.81
CA SER A 299 -17.80 -14.70 -0.41
C SER A 299 -18.00 -13.44 0.43
N TYR A 300 -18.83 -12.52 -0.04
CA TYR A 300 -19.25 -11.38 0.78
C TYR A 300 -20.42 -11.83 1.64
N GLY A 301 -20.13 -12.21 2.88
CA GLY A 301 -21.17 -12.52 3.86
C GLY A 301 -22.13 -11.34 3.98
N ARG A 302 -23.41 -11.55 3.64
CA ARG A 302 -24.47 -10.56 3.81
C ARG A 302 -24.67 -10.36 5.31
N ARG A 303 -24.05 -9.32 5.88
CA ARG A 303 -24.26 -8.94 7.28
C ARG A 303 -25.74 -8.62 7.44
N ARG A 304 -26.51 -9.54 8.03
CA ARG A 304 -27.88 -9.25 8.48
C ARG A 304 -27.74 -8.18 9.56
N LYS A 305 -28.39 -7.03 9.33
CA LYS A 305 -28.56 -5.99 10.34
C LYS A 305 -29.50 -6.49 11.43
#